data_AF-A0A8S9M6Q9-F1
#
_entry.id   AF-A0A8S9M6Q9-F1
#
_cell.length_a   1.000
_cell.length_b   1.000
_cell.length_c   1.000
_cell.angle_alpha   90.00
_cell.angle_beta   90.00
_cell.angle_gamma   90.00
#
_symmetry.space_group_name_H-M   'P 1'
#
loop_
_entity.id
_entity.type
_entity.pdbx_description
1 polymer ?
#
loop_
_entity_poly.entity_id
_entity_poly.type
_entity_poly.pdbx_seq_one_letter_code
_entity_poly.pdbx_strand_id
1 'polypeptide(L)'
;MNIFRFAGDMTHLISILILLLKIYATKSCAGISLKTQELYALVFLTRYMDLITDYVSLYNTVMKIVFIVSSLAIVWCMRRHPLVRRSYDKDLDTFRHQYVVLACFVLGLIMNEKFTFQEVSSYAFVSNCCIVRDLFASINGICCVIIACDKFYFAKVFWAFSIYLEAVAILPQLVLLQRSGNVDNLTGQYVLFLGAYRGLYIINWIYRYFTEDHFTRWIACVSGLVQTALYADFFYYYYLSWKTNTKLKLPA
;
A
#
# COMPACT_ATOMS: atom_id res chain seq x y z
N MET A 1 -8.03 -17.19 -6.55
CA MET A 1 -7.06 -16.63 -5.58
C MET A 1 -5.92 -17.64 -5.49
N ASN A 2 -4.67 -17.23 -5.72
CA ASN A 2 -3.54 -18.17 -5.66
C ASN A 2 -3.02 -18.26 -4.23
N ILE A 3 -2.41 -19.41 -3.86
CA ILE A 3 -1.89 -19.62 -2.51
C ILE A 3 -0.82 -18.60 -2.11
N PHE A 4 0.04 -18.20 -3.05
CA PHE A 4 1.07 -17.18 -2.82
C PHE A 4 0.47 -15.80 -2.50
N ARG A 5 -0.61 -15.44 -3.20
CA ARG A 5 -1.32 -14.18 -2.94
C ARG A 5 -1.97 -14.19 -1.56
N PHE A 6 -2.66 -15.28 -1.22
CA PHE A 6 -3.27 -15.44 0.10
C PHE A 6 -2.21 -15.40 1.21
N ALA A 7 -1.10 -16.12 1.05
CA ALA A 7 0.02 -16.10 1.99
C ALA A 7 0.62 -14.69 2.13
N GLY A 8 0.77 -13.95 1.02
CA GLY A 8 1.20 -12.55 1.05
C GLY A 8 0.24 -11.67 1.86
N ASP A 9 -1.06 -11.78 1.60
CA ASP A 9 -2.09 -10.99 2.31
C ASP A 9 -2.10 -11.28 3.82
N MET A 10 -1.95 -12.56 4.21
CA MET A 10 -1.84 -12.96 5.62
C MET A 10 -0.55 -12.47 6.26
N THR A 11 0.58 -12.53 5.55
CA THR A 11 1.88 -12.02 6.02
C THR A 11 1.82 -10.50 6.24
N HIS A 12 1.16 -9.77 5.33
CA HIS A 12 0.93 -8.35 5.48
C HIS A 12 0.06 -8.05 6.70
N LEU A 13 -1.03 -8.78 6.90
CA LEU A 13 -1.88 -8.64 8.08
C LEU A 13 -1.09 -8.91 9.38
N ILE A 14 -0.28 -9.96 9.42
CA ILE A 14 0.58 -10.28 10.56
C ILE A 14 1.52 -9.11 10.89
N SER A 15 2.13 -8.47 9.89
CA SER A 15 3.01 -7.31 10.13
C SER A 15 2.28 -6.16 10.85
N ILE A 16 1.04 -5.87 10.45
CA ILE A 16 0.22 -4.82 11.04
C ILE A 16 -0.21 -5.20 12.46
N LEU A 17 -0.58 -6.47 12.68
CA LEU A 17 -0.94 -6.98 14.00
C LEU A 17 0.24 -6.94 14.98
N ILE A 18 1.46 -7.25 14.52
CA ILE A 18 2.68 -7.13 15.34
C ILE A 18 2.91 -5.68 15.76
N LEU A 19 2.75 -4.74 14.83
CA LEU A 19 2.91 -3.32 15.14
C LEU A 19 1.84 -2.82 16.14
N LEU A 20 0.58 -3.19 15.94
CA LEU A 20 -0.50 -2.90 16.89
C LEU A 20 -0.24 -3.51 18.26
N LEU A 21 0.18 -4.77 18.31
CA LEU A 21 0.53 -5.46 19.55
C LEU A 21 1.69 -4.75 20.26
N LYS A 22 2.73 -4.34 19.52
CA LYS A 22 3.86 -3.58 20.07
C LYS A 22 3.38 -2.29 20.73
N ILE A 23 2.56 -1.50 20.04
CA ILE A 23 2.02 -0.24 20.57
C ILE A 23 1.10 -0.50 21.78
N TYR A 24 0.26 -1.53 21.72
CA TYR A 24 -0.68 -1.84 22.79
C TYR A 24 0.00 -2.40 24.05
N ALA A 25 0.97 -3.30 23.90
CA ALA A 25 1.66 -3.96 25.00
C ALA A 25 2.68 -3.04 25.67
N THR A 26 3.46 -2.30 24.89
CA THR A 26 4.52 -1.41 25.43
C THR A 26 4.02 -0.01 25.76
N LYS A 27 2.82 0.36 25.29
CA LYS A 27 2.28 1.73 25.35
C LYS A 27 3.23 2.78 24.76
N SER A 28 4.13 2.37 23.87
CA SER A 28 5.19 3.20 23.29
C SER A 28 5.29 3.04 21.77
N CYS A 29 5.50 4.16 21.07
CA CYS A 29 5.82 4.20 19.65
C CYS A 29 7.29 4.55 19.36
N ALA A 30 8.18 4.47 20.34
CA ALA A 30 9.63 4.63 20.12
C ALA A 30 10.11 3.68 19.00
N GLY A 31 10.96 4.19 18.11
CA GLY A 31 11.45 3.44 16.95
C GLY A 31 10.44 3.27 15.80
N ILE A 32 9.24 3.86 15.85
CA ILE A 32 8.23 3.79 14.78
C ILE A 32 8.00 5.18 14.18
N SER A 33 8.12 5.31 12.86
CA SER A 33 7.89 6.54 12.12
C SER A 33 6.39 6.79 11.94
N LEU A 34 5.90 7.92 12.45
CA LEU A 34 4.52 8.36 12.24
C LEU A 34 4.27 8.65 10.76
N LYS A 35 5.26 9.24 10.07
CA LYS A 35 5.15 9.57 8.64
C LYS A 35 4.90 8.34 7.80
N THR A 36 5.60 7.24 8.09
CA THR A 36 5.38 5.96 7.39
C THR A 36 3.97 5.43 7.59
N GLN A 37 3.44 5.50 8.81
CA GLN A 37 2.07 5.05 9.10
C GLN A 37 1.02 5.90 8.39
N GLU A 38 1.25 7.21 8.28
CA GLU A 38 0.38 8.12 7.51
C GLU A 38 0.42 7.83 6.01
N LEU A 39 1.61 7.51 5.46
CA LEU A 39 1.74 7.11 4.06
C LEU A 39 1.02 5.78 3.78
N TYR A 40 1.16 4.78 4.65
CA TYR A 40 0.44 3.51 4.49
C TYR A 40 -1.08 3.68 4.63
N ALA A 41 -1.55 4.54 5.54
CA ALA A 41 -2.97 4.88 5.64
C ALA A 41 -3.47 5.50 4.34
N LEU A 42 -2.71 6.44 3.75
CA LEU A 42 -3.06 7.05 2.47
C LEU A 42 -3.07 6.02 1.32
N VAL A 43 -2.12 5.08 1.29
CA VAL A 43 -2.10 3.98 0.32
C VAL A 43 -3.38 3.15 0.40
N PHE A 44 -3.78 2.70 1.60
CA PHE A 44 -4.98 1.86 1.73
C PHE A 44 -6.27 2.62 1.43
N LEU A 45 -6.36 3.90 1.83
CA LEU A 45 -7.51 4.74 1.52
C LEU A 45 -7.67 4.94 0.00
N THR A 46 -6.59 5.26 -0.70
CA THR A 46 -6.63 5.50 -2.16
C THR A 46 -6.79 4.22 -2.97
N ARG A 47 -6.24 3.10 -2.49
CA ARG A 47 -6.34 1.80 -3.17
C ARG A 47 -7.72 1.17 -3.06
N TYR A 48 -8.36 1.29 -1.90
CA TYR A 48 -9.61 0.60 -1.59
C TYR A 48 -10.83 1.53 -1.69
N MET A 49 -10.76 2.57 -2.50
CA MET A 49 -11.93 3.41 -2.82
C MET A 49 -13.05 2.62 -3.51
N ASP A 50 -12.72 1.49 -4.13
CA ASP A 50 -13.64 0.54 -4.74
C ASP A 50 -14.46 -0.30 -3.73
N LEU A 51 -14.22 -0.14 -2.41
CA LEU A 51 -14.84 -0.95 -1.37
C LEU A 51 -16.38 -0.90 -1.37
N ILE A 52 -16.96 0.25 -1.73
CA ILE A 52 -18.41 0.47 -1.73
C ILE A 52 -19.02 0.19 -3.12
N THR A 53 -18.20 0.27 -4.18
CA THR A 53 -18.68 0.15 -5.57
C THR A 53 -18.66 -1.28 -6.07
N ASP A 54 -17.64 -2.05 -5.70
CA ASP A 54 -17.37 -3.34 -6.32
C ASP A 54 -17.33 -4.47 -5.29
N TYR A 55 -18.37 -5.30 -5.29
CA TYR A 55 -18.40 -6.52 -4.50
C TYR A 55 -17.81 -7.69 -5.29
N VAL A 56 -16.60 -8.12 -4.91
CA VAL A 56 -15.95 -9.29 -5.50
C VAL A 56 -16.20 -10.54 -4.65
N SER A 57 -15.87 -10.48 -3.36
CA SER A 57 -16.04 -11.58 -2.41
C SER A 57 -15.97 -11.09 -0.97
N LEU A 58 -16.58 -11.83 -0.04
CA LEU A 58 -16.55 -11.52 1.39
C LEU A 58 -15.12 -11.37 1.92
N TYR A 59 -14.21 -12.28 1.55
CA TYR A 59 -12.81 -12.21 1.95
C TYR A 59 -12.15 -10.89 1.51
N ASN A 60 -12.37 -10.47 0.26
CA ASN A 60 -11.77 -9.25 -0.27
C ASN A 60 -12.28 -8.02 0.50
N THR A 61 -13.60 -7.91 0.69
CA THR A 61 -14.22 -6.82 1.44
C THR A 61 -13.74 -6.77 2.89
N VAL A 62 -13.73 -7.91 3.59
CA VAL A 62 -13.27 -8.00 4.99
C VAL A 62 -11.81 -7.59 5.11
N MET A 63 -10.93 -8.12 4.24
CA MET A 63 -9.51 -7.78 4.28
C MET A 63 -9.27 -6.28 4.05
N LYS A 64 -9.95 -5.68 3.06
CA LYS A 64 -9.88 -4.23 2.80
C LYS A 64 -10.29 -3.40 4.02
N ILE A 65 -11.40 -3.76 4.67
CA ILE A 65 -11.87 -3.09 5.90
C ILE A 65 -10.84 -3.24 7.01
N VAL A 66 -10.30 -4.44 7.24
CA VAL A 66 -9.29 -4.69 8.27
C VAL A 66 -8.04 -3.83 8.02
N PHE A 67 -7.54 -3.75 6.79
CA PHE A 67 -6.38 -2.91 6.45
C PHE A 67 -6.63 -1.42 6.70
N ILE A 68 -7.79 -0.89 6.29
CA ILE A 68 -8.13 0.52 6.50
C ILE A 68 -8.27 0.83 7.99
N VAL A 69 -9.08 0.05 8.72
CA VAL A 69 -9.38 0.29 10.14
C VAL A 69 -8.11 0.16 10.99
N SER A 70 -7.29 -0.87 10.76
CA SER A 70 -6.05 -1.07 11.51
C SER A 70 -5.02 0.03 11.25
N SER A 71 -4.84 0.45 9.99
CA SER A 71 -3.91 1.53 9.64
C SER A 71 -4.33 2.88 10.24
N LEU A 72 -5.62 3.22 10.15
CA LEU A 72 -6.16 4.41 10.81
C LEU A 72 -6.06 4.33 12.34
N ALA A 73 -6.28 3.15 12.93
CA ALA A 73 -6.12 2.94 14.36
C ALA A 73 -4.68 3.16 14.83
N ILE A 74 -3.67 2.70 14.07
CA ILE A 74 -2.25 2.96 14.37
C ILE A 74 -1.96 4.46 14.36
N VAL A 75 -2.36 5.18 13.31
CA VAL A 75 -2.17 6.63 13.19
C VAL A 75 -2.89 7.37 14.31
N TRP A 76 -4.12 6.96 14.64
CA TRP A 76 -4.89 7.54 15.75
C TRP A 76 -4.20 7.31 17.09
N CYS A 77 -3.73 6.09 17.37
CA CYS A 77 -2.98 5.75 18.58
C CYS A 77 -1.73 6.63 18.71
N MET A 78 -0.95 6.81 17.63
CA MET A 78 0.26 7.64 17.68
C MET A 78 -0.03 9.14 17.83
N ARG A 79 -1.11 9.66 17.22
CA ARG A 79 -1.43 11.10 17.27
C ARG A 79 -2.23 11.53 18.50
N ARG A 80 -3.14 10.69 19.00
CA ARG A 80 -4.13 11.08 20.02
C ARG A 80 -3.90 10.42 21.37
N HIS A 81 -3.36 9.20 21.42
CA HIS A 81 -3.21 8.50 22.69
C HIS A 81 -2.11 9.17 23.56
N PRO A 82 -2.43 9.64 24.78
CA PRO A 82 -1.54 10.51 25.55
C PRO A 82 -0.22 9.85 25.94
N LEU A 83 -0.22 8.54 26.20
CA LEU A 83 0.99 7.80 26.56
C LEU A 83 1.90 7.55 25.35
N VAL A 84 1.30 7.19 24.22
CA VAL A 84 2.04 6.77 23.02
C VAL A 84 2.66 8.00 22.35
N ARG A 85 1.90 9.08 22.20
CA ARG A 85 2.39 10.33 21.59
C ARG A 85 3.64 10.89 22.28
N ARG A 86 3.78 10.71 23.60
CA ARG A 86 4.95 11.21 24.36
C ARG A 86 6.23 10.46 24.03
N SER A 87 6.13 9.20 23.61
CA SER A 87 7.27 8.36 23.20
C SER A 87 7.68 8.52 21.74
N TYR A 88 7.06 9.46 21.01
CA TYR A 88 7.37 9.70 19.60
C TYR A 88 8.55 10.68 19.44
N ASP A 89 9.65 10.18 18.88
CA ASP A 89 10.88 10.95 18.67
C ASP A 89 10.82 11.75 17.35
N LYS A 90 10.27 12.97 17.42
CA LYS A 90 10.11 13.85 16.26
C LYS A 90 11.45 14.25 15.61
N ASP A 91 12.51 14.34 16.40
CA ASP A 91 13.85 14.76 15.95
C ASP A 91 14.54 13.69 15.10
N LEU A 92 14.20 12.42 15.29
CA LEU A 92 14.69 11.33 14.44
C LEU A 92 13.88 11.26 13.13
N ASP A 93 12.56 11.51 13.20
CA ASP A 93 11.65 11.45 12.06
C ASP A 93 11.61 12.77 11.24
N THR A 94 12.75 13.22 10.69
CA THR A 94 12.82 14.47 9.89
C THR A 94 12.53 14.30 8.39
N PHE A 95 12.17 13.09 7.94
CA PHE A 95 11.98 12.80 6.52
C PHE A 95 10.88 13.63 5.84
N ARG A 96 11.16 14.26 4.70
CA ARG A 96 10.23 15.17 4.01
C ARG A 96 9.31 14.39 3.05
N HIS A 97 8.38 13.64 3.64
CA HIS A 97 7.45 12.75 2.91
C HIS A 97 6.53 13.46 1.91
N GLN A 98 6.31 14.77 2.05
CA GLN A 98 5.47 15.57 1.13
C GLN A 98 5.99 15.51 -0.31
N TYR A 99 7.30 15.58 -0.52
CA TYR A 99 7.89 15.49 -1.86
C TYR A 99 7.70 14.10 -2.48
N VAL A 100 7.73 13.05 -1.65
CA VAL A 100 7.50 11.67 -2.10
C VAL A 100 6.05 11.49 -2.53
N VAL A 101 5.09 11.98 -1.73
CA VAL A 101 3.67 11.95 -2.09
C VAL A 101 3.42 12.70 -3.40
N LEU A 102 3.96 13.91 -3.54
CA LEU A 102 3.82 14.70 -4.76
C LEU A 102 4.43 14.00 -5.98
N ALA A 103 5.64 13.46 -5.85
CA ALA A 103 6.31 12.74 -6.93
C ALA A 103 5.52 11.50 -7.38
N CYS A 104 5.01 10.70 -6.44
CA CYS A 104 4.16 9.54 -6.74
C CYS A 104 2.84 9.95 -7.40
N PHE A 105 2.26 11.09 -7.01
CA PHE A 105 1.02 11.59 -7.61
C PHE A 105 1.24 12.03 -9.05
N VAL A 106 2.30 12.80 -9.31
CA VAL A 106 2.69 13.19 -10.68
C VAL A 106 3.00 11.96 -11.53
N LEU A 107 3.74 10.98 -10.98
CA LEU A 107 4.02 9.74 -11.69
C LEU A 107 2.75 8.93 -11.99
N GLY A 108 1.79 8.90 -11.06
CA GLY A 108 0.48 8.26 -11.26
C GLY A 108 -0.37 8.93 -12.34
N LEU A 109 -0.22 10.24 -12.55
CA LEU A 109 -0.87 10.99 -13.63
C LEU A 109 -0.22 10.73 -15.00
N ILE A 110 1.10 10.59 -15.06
CA ILE A 110 1.85 10.41 -16.31
C ILE A 110 1.88 8.95 -16.75
N MET A 111 2.09 8.02 -15.82
CA MET A 111 2.34 6.60 -16.07
C MET A 111 1.25 5.71 -15.48
N ASN A 112 0.02 5.84 -15.98
CA ASN A 112 -1.07 4.91 -15.73
C ASN A 112 -1.24 3.91 -16.90
N GLU A 113 -1.69 2.68 -16.62
CA GLU A 113 -1.70 1.55 -17.59
C GLU A 113 -2.55 1.77 -18.87
N LYS A 114 -3.26 2.89 -19.04
CA LYS A 114 -4.10 3.13 -20.23
C LYS A 114 -4.20 4.60 -20.64
N PHE A 115 -3.23 5.07 -21.43
CA PHE A 115 -3.43 6.11 -22.46
C PHE A 115 -3.73 5.48 -23.84
N THR A 116 -4.45 4.36 -23.88
CA THR A 116 -4.88 3.77 -25.14
C THR A 116 -6.21 4.42 -25.54
N PHE A 117 -6.22 5.18 -26.64
CA PHE A 117 -7.39 5.80 -27.30
C PHE A 117 -8.52 4.81 -27.70
N GLN A 118 -8.46 3.56 -27.25
CA GLN A 118 -9.23 2.41 -27.69
C GLN A 118 -10.28 1.95 -26.66
N GLU A 119 -10.66 2.83 -25.73
CA GLU A 119 -11.89 2.65 -24.93
C GLU A 119 -13.01 3.61 -25.39
N VAL A 120 -12.70 4.69 -26.15
CA VAL A 120 -13.71 5.61 -26.71
C VAL A 120 -14.65 4.89 -27.70
N SER A 121 -14.16 3.87 -28.41
CA SER A 121 -14.96 3.12 -29.39
C SER A 121 -15.90 2.07 -28.77
N SER A 122 -15.65 1.58 -27.56
CA SER A 122 -16.50 0.55 -26.92
C SER A 122 -17.69 1.15 -26.17
N TYR A 123 -17.61 2.41 -25.73
CA TYR A 123 -18.75 3.13 -25.16
C TYR A 123 -19.80 3.51 -26.23
N ALA A 124 -19.41 3.61 -27.50
CA ALA A 124 -20.36 3.74 -28.61
C ALA A 124 -21.22 2.47 -28.81
N PHE A 125 -20.77 1.30 -28.34
CA PHE A 125 -21.49 0.04 -28.53
C PHE A 125 -22.49 -0.29 -27.40
N VAL A 126 -22.21 0.11 -26.16
CA VAL A 126 -23.15 -0.07 -25.03
C VAL A 126 -24.41 0.81 -25.18
N SER A 127 -24.34 1.88 -25.98
CA SER A 127 -25.49 2.73 -26.31
C SER A 127 -26.59 2.03 -27.13
N ASN A 128 -26.36 0.81 -27.64
CA ASN A 128 -27.35 0.04 -28.42
C ASN A 128 -28.12 -1.02 -27.62
N CYS A 129 -27.91 -1.14 -26.30
CA CYS A 129 -28.73 -2.04 -25.48
C CYS A 129 -30.06 -1.38 -25.08
N CYS A 130 -31.17 -1.86 -25.64
CA CYS A 130 -32.53 -1.31 -25.46
C CYS A 130 -32.97 -1.14 -23.99
N ILE A 131 -32.40 -1.88 -23.05
CA ILE A 131 -32.76 -1.82 -21.61
C ILE A 131 -32.20 -0.56 -20.92
N VAL A 132 -31.12 0.03 -21.46
CA VAL A 132 -30.47 1.23 -20.90
C VAL A 132 -31.10 2.52 -21.45
N ARG A 133 -31.74 2.46 -22.63
CA ARG A 133 -32.29 3.66 -23.28
C ARG A 133 -33.42 4.31 -22.46
N ASP A 134 -34.26 3.50 -21.82
CA ASP A 134 -35.49 4.01 -21.19
C ASP A 134 -35.27 4.46 -19.74
N LEU A 135 -34.24 3.95 -19.05
CA LEU A 135 -33.87 4.42 -17.71
C LEU A 135 -32.98 5.69 -17.75
N PHE A 136 -32.30 5.95 -18.87
CA PHE A 136 -31.39 7.08 -19.07
C PHE A 136 -32.01 8.27 -19.81
N ALA A 137 -33.29 8.22 -20.20
CA ALA A 137 -33.99 9.31 -20.87
C ALA A 137 -34.35 10.51 -19.94
N SER A 138 -34.16 10.37 -18.61
CA SER A 138 -34.58 11.39 -17.63
C SER A 138 -33.45 12.33 -17.17
N ILE A 139 -32.18 12.02 -17.46
CA ILE A 139 -31.04 12.87 -17.13
C ILE A 139 -30.24 13.09 -18.40
N ASN A 140 -30.08 14.36 -18.81
CA ASN A 140 -29.27 14.81 -19.95
C ASN A 140 -28.03 13.92 -20.15
N GLY A 141 -28.09 12.99 -21.10
CA GLY A 141 -27.18 11.84 -21.23
C GLY A 141 -25.70 12.19 -21.37
N ILE A 142 -25.39 13.42 -21.80
CA ILE A 142 -24.01 13.93 -21.91
C ILE A 142 -23.37 14.11 -20.52
N CYS A 143 -24.13 14.55 -19.51
CA CYS A 143 -23.60 14.80 -18.16
C CYS A 143 -23.28 13.49 -17.42
N CYS A 144 -24.12 12.46 -17.58
CA CYS A 144 -23.91 11.16 -16.93
C CYS A 144 -22.71 10.40 -17.51
N VAL A 145 -22.48 10.49 -18.83
CA VAL A 145 -21.32 9.88 -19.50
C VAL A 145 -20.01 10.58 -19.13
N ILE A 146 -20.01 11.91 -19.01
CA ILE A 146 -18.84 12.68 -18.55
C ILE A 146 -18.50 12.32 -17.08
N ILE A 147 -19.50 12.24 -16.20
CA ILE A 147 -19.30 11.87 -14.79
C ILE A 147 -18.84 10.40 -14.64
N ALA A 148 -19.34 9.48 -15.46
CA ALA A 148 -18.89 8.08 -15.45
C ALA A 148 -17.46 7.93 -16.01
N CYS A 149 -17.10 8.71 -17.03
CA CYS A 149 -15.75 8.75 -17.61
C CYS A 149 -14.73 9.27 -16.58
N ASP A 150 -15.08 10.31 -15.82
CA ASP A 150 -14.24 10.86 -14.75
C ASP A 150 -13.98 9.83 -13.64
N LYS A 151 -15.01 9.13 -13.15
CA LYS A 151 -14.84 8.15 -12.05
C LYS A 151 -13.84 7.05 -12.38
N PHE A 152 -13.88 6.53 -13.62
CA PHE A 152 -12.97 5.46 -14.03
C PHE A 152 -11.54 5.97 -14.25
N TYR A 153 -11.37 7.19 -14.74
CA TYR A 153 -10.06 7.84 -14.85
C TYR A 153 -9.43 8.08 -13.46
N PHE A 154 -10.18 8.68 -12.53
CA PHE A 154 -9.70 8.93 -11.17
C PHE A 154 -9.35 7.62 -10.44
N ALA A 155 -10.20 6.59 -10.52
CA ALA A 155 -9.92 5.30 -9.88
C ALA A 155 -8.61 4.67 -10.39
N LYS A 156 -8.32 4.74 -11.70
CA LYS A 156 -7.06 4.24 -12.28
C LYS A 156 -5.85 5.05 -11.81
N VAL A 157 -5.95 6.37 -11.78
CA VAL A 157 -4.87 7.26 -11.30
C VAL A 157 -4.57 6.99 -9.83
N PHE A 158 -5.60 6.93 -8.97
CA PHE A 158 -5.44 6.63 -7.56
C PHE A 158 -4.93 5.22 -7.30
N TRP A 159 -5.31 4.25 -8.13
CA TRP A 159 -4.75 2.90 -8.07
C TRP A 159 -3.24 2.92 -8.37
N ALA A 160 -2.82 3.53 -9.48
CA ALA A 160 -1.40 3.64 -9.84
C ALA A 160 -0.59 4.42 -8.80
N PHE A 161 -1.13 5.57 -8.35
CA PHE A 161 -0.59 6.37 -7.25
C PHE A 161 -0.37 5.53 -5.99
N SER A 162 -1.37 4.73 -5.59
CA SER A 162 -1.25 3.89 -4.39
C SER A 162 -0.14 2.85 -4.52
N ILE A 163 0.10 2.30 -5.72
CA ILE A 163 1.14 1.30 -5.98
C ILE A 163 2.53 1.96 -5.87
N TYR A 164 2.73 3.11 -6.52
CA TYR A 164 3.98 3.86 -6.43
C TYR A 164 4.25 4.33 -5.01
N LEU A 165 3.24 4.86 -4.32
CA LEU A 165 3.40 5.37 -2.96
C LEU A 165 3.74 4.26 -1.98
N GLU A 166 3.12 3.08 -2.10
CA GLU A 166 3.41 1.94 -1.22
C GLU A 166 4.86 1.44 -1.36
N ALA A 167 5.42 1.54 -2.57
CA ALA A 167 6.79 1.12 -2.82
C ALA A 167 7.81 1.93 -1.99
N VAL A 168 7.52 3.22 -1.80
CA VAL A 168 8.42 4.17 -1.11
C VAL A 168 7.92 4.57 0.27
N ALA A 169 6.74 4.12 0.70
CA ALA A 169 6.12 4.48 1.97
C ALA A 169 6.97 4.11 3.19
N ILE A 170 7.84 3.10 3.06
CA ILE A 170 8.72 2.62 4.14
C ILE A 170 9.96 3.51 4.36
N LEU A 171 10.31 4.39 3.41
CA LEU A 171 11.54 5.20 3.50
C LEU A 171 11.69 5.98 4.82
N PRO A 172 10.67 6.67 5.36
CA PRO A 172 10.81 7.39 6.61
C PRO A 172 11.14 6.45 7.79
N GLN A 173 10.59 5.24 7.81
CA GLN A 173 10.84 4.23 8.83
C GLN A 173 12.28 3.70 8.76
N LEU A 174 12.79 3.38 7.57
CA LEU A 174 14.17 2.90 7.41
C LEU A 174 15.18 3.97 7.85
N VAL A 175 14.97 5.22 7.44
CA VAL A 175 15.80 6.37 7.84
C VAL A 175 15.75 6.59 9.35
N LEU A 176 14.58 6.44 9.98
CA LEU A 176 14.45 6.54 11.42
C LEU A 176 15.25 5.45 12.14
N LEU A 177 15.19 4.21 11.67
CA LEU A 177 15.94 3.10 12.28
C LEU A 177 17.45 3.25 12.11
N GLN A 178 17.92 3.74 10.96
CA GLN A 178 19.34 4.05 10.74
C GLN A 178 19.84 5.12 11.73
N ARG A 179 19.05 6.18 11.94
CA ARG A 179 19.40 7.24 12.89
C ARG A 179 19.29 6.85 14.36
N SER A 180 18.33 5.98 14.69
CA SER A 180 18.14 5.50 16.05
C SER A 180 19.26 4.55 16.50
N GLY A 181 19.87 3.81 15.56
CA GLY A 181 21.02 2.93 15.78
C GLY A 181 20.72 1.66 16.58
N ASN A 182 19.58 1.57 17.26
CA ASN A 182 19.12 0.36 17.96
C ASN A 182 17.67 0.06 17.59
N VAL A 183 17.42 -1.16 17.12
CA VAL A 183 16.09 -1.60 16.69
C VAL A 183 15.54 -2.63 17.66
N ASP A 184 14.37 -2.36 18.24
CA ASP A 184 13.68 -3.33 19.08
C ASP A 184 13.28 -4.58 18.28
N ASN A 185 13.33 -5.76 18.90
CA ASN A 185 13.00 -7.02 18.25
C ASN A 185 11.60 -7.01 17.60
N LEU A 186 10.59 -6.45 18.28
CA LEU A 186 9.22 -6.35 17.73
C LEU A 186 9.16 -5.43 16.50
N THR A 187 9.88 -4.31 16.53
CA THR A 187 9.99 -3.39 15.39
C THR A 187 10.70 -4.09 14.22
N GLY A 188 11.77 -4.84 14.50
CA GLY A 188 12.47 -5.63 13.50
C GLY A 188 11.58 -6.70 12.86
N GLN A 189 10.81 -7.43 13.66
CA GLN A 189 9.85 -8.43 13.19
C GLN A 189 8.75 -7.80 12.32
N TYR A 190 8.19 -6.66 12.74
CA TYR A 190 7.23 -5.91 11.93
C TYR A 190 7.80 -5.60 10.53
N VAL A 191 8.98 -5.00 10.46
CA VAL A 191 9.63 -4.64 9.18
C VAL A 191 9.96 -5.91 8.37
N LEU A 192 10.35 -7.00 9.03
CA LEU A 192 10.60 -8.29 8.39
C LEU A 192 9.35 -8.84 7.68
N PHE A 193 8.23 -8.96 8.40
CA PHE A 193 6.97 -9.44 7.82
C PHE A 193 6.45 -8.50 6.73
N LEU A 194 6.66 -7.19 6.91
CA LEU A 194 6.31 -6.18 5.92
C LEU A 194 7.17 -6.28 4.63
N GLY A 195 8.43 -6.69 4.70
CA GLY A 195 9.18 -6.98 3.48
C GLY A 195 8.88 -8.38 2.92
N ALA A 196 8.59 -9.37 3.79
CA ALA A 196 8.30 -10.75 3.39
C ALA A 196 7.02 -10.87 2.55
N TYR A 197 5.96 -10.10 2.86
CA TYR A 197 4.74 -10.14 2.02
C TYR A 197 5.03 -9.70 0.59
N ARG A 198 5.99 -8.78 0.39
CA ARG A 198 6.43 -8.37 -0.95
C ARG A 198 7.18 -9.45 -1.69
N GLY A 199 8.08 -10.16 -1.01
CA GLY A 199 8.71 -11.35 -1.58
C GLY A 199 7.68 -12.37 -2.09
N LEU A 200 6.65 -12.65 -1.29
CA LEU A 200 5.55 -13.55 -1.68
C LEU A 200 4.74 -13.03 -2.87
N TYR A 201 4.54 -11.72 -2.96
CA TYR A 201 3.87 -11.08 -4.11
C TYR A 201 4.70 -11.16 -5.39
N ILE A 202 6.02 -11.03 -5.31
CA ILE A 202 6.93 -11.25 -6.45
C ILE A 202 6.82 -12.70 -6.95
N ILE A 203 6.87 -13.67 -6.04
CA ILE A 203 6.69 -15.10 -6.38
C ILE A 203 5.32 -15.32 -7.04
N ASN A 204 4.27 -14.69 -6.53
CA ASN A 204 2.94 -14.74 -7.14
C ASN A 204 2.93 -14.16 -8.57
N TRP A 205 3.65 -13.08 -8.85
CA TRP A 205 3.73 -12.54 -10.22
C TRP A 205 4.49 -13.45 -11.16
N ILE A 206 5.60 -14.05 -10.70
CA ILE A 206 6.35 -15.05 -11.47
C ILE A 206 5.46 -16.24 -11.81
N TYR A 207 4.74 -16.78 -10.82
CA TYR A 207 3.78 -17.87 -11.04
C TYR A 207 2.73 -17.49 -12.08
N ARG A 208 2.10 -16.31 -11.95
CA ARG A 208 1.08 -15.85 -12.88
C ARG A 208 1.61 -15.60 -14.29
N TYR A 209 2.85 -15.15 -14.42
CA TYR A 209 3.50 -14.96 -15.71
C TYR A 209 3.63 -16.28 -16.48
N PHE A 210 3.87 -17.41 -15.80
CA PHE A 210 3.97 -18.72 -16.44
C PHE A 210 2.61 -19.42 -16.66
N THR A 211 1.58 -19.07 -15.89
CA THR A 211 0.28 -19.76 -15.97
C THR A 211 -0.78 -18.99 -16.76
N GLU A 212 -0.63 -17.68 -16.97
CA GLU A 212 -1.63 -16.83 -17.63
C GLU A 212 -1.06 -16.24 -18.94
N ASP A 213 -1.73 -16.50 -20.08
CA ASP A 213 -1.22 -16.15 -21.43
C ASP A 213 -1.04 -14.64 -21.72
N HIS A 214 -1.59 -13.75 -20.88
CA HIS A 214 -1.55 -12.28 -21.07
C HIS A 214 -1.36 -11.47 -19.77
N PHE A 215 -0.39 -11.86 -18.93
CA PHE A 215 -0.09 -11.09 -17.72
C PHE A 215 0.62 -9.75 -18.02
N THR A 216 -0.13 -8.64 -18.01
CA THR A 216 0.37 -7.28 -18.31
C THR A 216 0.18 -6.33 -17.12
N ARG A 217 0.82 -6.63 -15.98
CA ARG A 217 0.83 -5.75 -14.78
C ARG A 217 2.22 -5.20 -14.48
N TRP A 218 2.83 -4.55 -15.46
CA TRP A 218 4.22 -4.12 -15.37
C TRP A 218 4.43 -3.05 -14.27
N ILE A 219 3.46 -2.18 -14.02
CA ILE A 219 3.54 -1.15 -12.96
C ILE A 219 3.73 -1.81 -11.58
N ALA A 220 2.93 -2.84 -11.30
CA ALA A 220 3.00 -3.57 -10.04
C ALA A 220 4.35 -4.30 -9.89
N CYS A 221 4.85 -4.91 -10.95
CA CYS A 221 6.14 -5.60 -10.95
C CYS A 221 7.31 -4.64 -10.69
N VAL A 222 7.39 -3.53 -11.44
CA VAL A 222 8.47 -2.54 -11.27
C VAL A 222 8.43 -1.92 -9.88
N SER A 223 7.25 -1.50 -9.42
CA SER A 223 7.10 -0.90 -8.09
C SER A 223 7.41 -1.90 -6.97
N GLY A 224 7.02 -3.16 -7.15
CA GLY A 224 7.36 -4.24 -6.21
C GLY A 224 8.85 -4.52 -6.13
N LEU A 225 9.56 -4.52 -7.28
CA LEU A 225 11.01 -4.67 -7.31
C LEU A 225 11.71 -3.51 -6.60
N VAL A 226 11.29 -2.26 -6.86
CA VAL A 226 11.80 -1.07 -6.15
C VAL A 226 11.60 -1.22 -4.65
N GLN A 227 10.41 -1.63 -4.22
CA GLN A 227 10.11 -1.82 -2.81
C GLN A 227 10.98 -2.91 -2.17
N THR A 228 11.16 -4.06 -2.82
CA THR A 228 12.00 -5.13 -2.32
C THR A 228 13.47 -4.72 -2.27
N ALA A 229 13.95 -3.94 -3.23
CA ALA A 229 15.30 -3.40 -3.22
C ALA A 229 15.54 -2.47 -2.01
N LEU A 230 14.56 -1.64 -1.64
CA LEU A 230 14.64 -0.80 -0.44
C LEU A 230 14.74 -1.60 0.87
N TYR A 231 14.18 -2.82 0.92
CA TYR A 231 14.29 -3.70 2.08
C TYR A 231 15.60 -4.50 2.14
N ALA A 232 16.36 -4.59 1.04
CA ALA A 232 17.51 -5.50 0.94
C ALA A 232 18.59 -5.20 1.99
N ASP A 233 18.93 -3.92 2.18
CA ASP A 233 19.91 -3.48 3.18
C ASP A 233 19.47 -3.84 4.61
N PHE A 234 18.20 -3.55 4.94
CA PHE A 234 17.64 -3.91 6.25
C PHE A 234 17.67 -5.42 6.49
N PHE A 235 17.29 -6.23 5.48
CA PHE A 235 17.30 -7.69 5.60
C PHE A 235 18.69 -8.27 5.81
N TYR A 236 19.72 -7.68 5.18
CA TYR A 236 21.10 -8.08 5.38
C TYR A 236 21.51 -7.93 6.85
N TYR A 237 21.29 -6.74 7.44
CA TYR A 237 21.63 -6.50 8.85
C TYR A 237 20.75 -7.28 9.82
N TYR A 238 19.46 -7.47 9.51
CA TYR A 238 18.56 -8.31 10.29
C TYR A 238 19.06 -9.76 10.35
N TYR A 239 19.44 -10.33 9.20
CA TYR A 239 19.97 -11.69 9.13
C TYR A 239 21.29 -11.84 9.88
N LEU A 240 22.18 -10.84 9.78
CA LEU A 240 23.43 -10.82 10.52
C LEU A 240 23.18 -10.82 12.03
N SER A 241 22.32 -9.92 12.53
CA SER A 241 21.91 -9.83 13.94
C SER A 241 21.30 -11.13 14.45
N TRP A 242 20.48 -11.80 13.64
CA TRP A 242 19.89 -13.08 13.98
C TRP A 242 20.95 -14.18 14.13
N LYS A 243 21.91 -14.26 13.19
CA LYS A 243 23.01 -15.24 13.27
C LYS A 243 23.95 -15.01 14.44
N THR A 244 24.29 -13.76 14.72
CA THR A 244 25.22 -13.40 15.80
C THR A 244 24.55 -13.34 17.18
N ASN A 245 23.22 -13.48 17.26
CA ASN A 245 22.43 -13.27 18.48
C ASN A 245 22.70 -11.91 19.15
N THR A 246 23.13 -10.91 18.38
CA THR A 246 23.36 -9.54 18.86
C THR A 246 22.16 -8.66 18.55
N LYS A 247 21.91 -7.62 19.36
CA LYS A 247 20.85 -6.64 19.06
C LYS A 247 21.04 -6.03 17.67
N LEU A 248 19.94 -5.84 16.94
CA LEU A 248 19.95 -5.27 15.60
C LEU A 248 20.41 -3.81 15.65
N LYS A 249 21.54 -3.56 15.00
CA LYS A 249 22.11 -2.23 14.80
C LYS A 249 22.27 -2.00 13.31
N LEU A 250 21.74 -0.87 12.83
CA LEU A 250 21.94 -0.42 11.46
C LEU A 250 23.16 0.52 11.44
N PRO A 251 23.93 0.54 10.33
CA PRO A 251 24.96 1.56 10.14
C PRO A 251 24.31 2.94 10.10
N ALA A 252 24.94 3.91 10.76
CA ALA A 252 24.51 5.31 10.80
C ALA A 252 24.90 6.06 9.53
#